data_AF-A0A931XDD8-F1
#
_entry.id   AF-A0A931XDD8-F1
#
_cell.length_a   1.000
_cell.length_b   1.000
_cell.length_c   1.000
_cell.angle_alpha   90.00
_cell.angle_beta   90.00
_cell.angle_gamma   90.00
#
_symmetry.space_group_name_H-M   'P 1'
#
loop_
_entity.id
_entity.type
_entity.pdbx_description
1 polymer ?
#
loop_
_entity_poly.entity_id
_entity_poly.type
_entity_poly.pdbx_seq_one_letter_code
_entity_poly.pdbx_strand_id
1 'polypeptide(L)'
;MTCDDFAESISALVDGSLDPAHRPRVEAHIEACDDCRALLDDLRALGREASVLPRSPLPDSLWPRVAARLREQGVRDDRAPSRAALWQWGAIAAMLVAAVGLSLMLTWTRRPALPTAPSGAATQEAGHAETGARPAAAGNAGGGASVEGVEAELRMAEEHYERAISGLEQVAASDQSSLDPQVAATVKRNLEVIDRAIAESRTALSTEPQNQPARESLFEALRRKIGLLQDTIALMNEMRKGNQAGAARIVEGNKS
;
A
#
# COMPACT_ATOMS: atom_id res chain seq x y z
N MET A 1 10.60 12.54 20.37
CA MET A 1 9.86 12.60 19.10
C MET A 1 10.19 13.94 18.51
N THR A 2 10.58 13.95 17.25
CA THR A 2 10.95 15.13 16.48
C THR A 2 9.76 15.58 15.65
N CYS A 3 9.74 16.84 15.21
CA CYS A 3 8.66 17.34 14.35
C CYS A 3 8.68 16.66 12.97
N ASP A 4 9.86 16.23 12.50
CA ASP A 4 10.05 15.48 11.25
C ASP A 4 9.25 14.15 11.26
N ASP A 5 9.22 13.44 12.40
CA ASP A 5 8.43 12.20 12.59
C ASP A 5 6.91 12.42 12.33
N PHE A 6 6.43 13.67 12.49
CA PHE A 6 5.02 14.01 12.34
C PHE A 6 4.67 14.60 10.96
N ALA A 7 5.63 15.06 10.16
CA ALA A 7 5.35 15.70 8.87
C ALA A 7 4.57 14.78 7.91
N GLU A 8 4.99 13.52 7.78
CA GLU A 8 4.28 12.49 6.98
C GLU A 8 2.89 12.18 7.57
N SER A 9 2.80 12.08 8.90
CA SER A 9 1.53 11.85 9.61
C SER A 9 0.54 13.00 9.43
N ILE A 10 1.01 14.24 9.30
CA ILE A 10 0.20 15.44 9.03
C ILE A 10 -0.32 15.42 7.58
N SER A 11 0.51 15.04 6.59
CA SER A 11 0.02 14.85 5.21
C SER A 11 -1.08 13.78 5.17
N ALA A 12 -0.82 12.61 5.79
CA ALA A 12 -1.82 11.54 5.87
C ALA A 12 -3.11 11.96 6.60
N LEU A 13 -3.01 12.88 7.58
CA LEU A 13 -4.18 13.46 8.25
C LEU A 13 -5.00 14.35 7.30
N VAL A 14 -4.34 15.17 6.48
CA VAL A 14 -4.98 16.04 5.46
C VAL A 14 -5.63 15.22 4.34
N ASP A 15 -4.93 14.19 3.86
CA ASP A 15 -5.41 13.29 2.80
C ASP A 15 -6.49 12.29 3.29
N GLY A 16 -6.74 12.24 4.60
CA GLY A 16 -7.69 11.31 5.22
C GLY A 16 -7.24 9.84 5.24
N SER A 17 -5.97 9.58 4.91
CA SER A 17 -5.35 8.24 4.88
C SER A 17 -4.76 7.82 6.23
N LEU A 18 -4.60 8.73 7.20
CA LEU A 18 -4.08 8.42 8.53
C LEU A 18 -4.99 7.43 9.28
N ASP A 19 -4.37 6.37 9.78
CA ASP A 19 -4.97 5.36 10.66
C ASP A 19 -5.69 6.02 11.86
N PRO A 20 -6.99 5.72 12.08
CA PRO A 20 -7.74 6.19 13.24
C PRO A 20 -7.05 5.97 14.59
N ALA A 21 -6.24 4.91 14.77
CA ALA A 21 -5.52 4.67 16.02
C ALA A 21 -4.39 5.68 16.28
N HIS A 22 -3.80 6.25 15.22
CA HIS A 22 -2.69 7.19 15.29
C HIS A 22 -3.14 8.66 15.37
N ARG A 23 -4.33 8.98 14.81
CA ARG A 23 -4.93 10.33 14.79
C ARG A 23 -4.84 11.12 16.12
N PRO A 24 -5.29 10.62 17.30
CA PRO A 24 -5.29 11.42 18.52
C PRO A 24 -3.87 11.82 19.01
N ARG A 25 -2.85 11.02 18.68
CA ARG A 25 -1.45 11.32 19.03
C ARG A 25 -0.88 12.44 18.15
N VAL A 26 -1.28 12.47 16.88
CA VAL A 26 -0.89 13.51 15.90
C VAL A 26 -1.58 14.83 16.24
N GLU A 27 -2.88 14.79 16.53
CA GLU A 27 -3.67 15.96 16.95
C GLU A 27 -3.12 16.58 18.24
N ALA A 28 -2.79 15.78 19.27
CA ALA A 28 -2.17 16.28 20.50
C ALA A 28 -0.79 16.94 20.28
N HIS A 29 -0.02 16.49 19.28
CA HIS A 29 1.25 17.14 18.94
C HIS A 29 1.03 18.47 18.21
N ILE A 30 0.07 18.52 17.29
CA ILE A 30 -0.34 19.74 16.57
C ILE A 30 -0.85 20.81 17.55
N GLU A 31 -1.59 20.43 18.60
CA GLU A 31 -1.99 21.35 19.67
C GLU A 31 -0.78 21.91 20.43
N ALA A 32 0.23 21.08 20.72
CA ALA A 32 1.40 21.44 21.52
C ALA A 32 2.56 22.10 20.75
N CYS A 33 2.58 22.04 19.41
CA CYS A 33 3.70 22.48 18.57
C CYS A 33 3.26 23.50 17.51
N ASP A 34 3.78 24.72 17.58
CA ASP A 34 3.41 25.81 16.67
C ASP A 34 3.82 25.52 15.21
N ASP A 35 5.02 24.94 14.99
CA ASP A 35 5.53 24.61 13.64
C ASP A 35 4.67 23.54 12.95
N CYS A 36 4.25 22.51 13.69
CA CYS A 36 3.34 21.48 13.16
C CYS A 36 1.93 22.01 12.89
N ARG A 37 1.49 23.04 13.65
CA ARG A 37 0.24 23.76 13.39
C ARG A 37 0.33 24.57 12.10
N ALA A 38 1.43 25.31 11.90
CA ALA A 38 1.68 26.05 10.67
C ALA A 38 1.72 25.13 9.44
N LEU A 39 2.46 24.02 9.50
CA LEU A 39 2.53 23.02 8.43
C LEU A 39 1.14 22.47 8.04
N LEU A 40 0.30 22.16 9.03
CA LEU A 40 -1.06 21.68 8.78
C LEU A 40 -1.93 22.74 8.07
N ASP A 41 -1.83 24.00 8.47
CA ASP A 41 -2.62 25.07 7.88
C ASP A 41 -2.14 25.46 6.47
N ASP A 42 -0.84 25.38 6.21
CA ASP A 42 -0.24 25.52 4.87
C ASP A 42 -0.70 24.41 3.92
N LEU A 43 -0.63 23.14 4.34
CA LEU A 43 -1.12 22.01 3.55
C LEU A 43 -2.62 22.13 3.24
N ARG A 44 -3.41 22.59 4.23
CA ARG A 44 -4.84 22.89 4.02
C ARG A 44 -5.07 24.08 3.10
N ALA A 45 -4.18 25.09 3.09
CA ALA A 45 -4.25 26.21 2.17
C ALA A 45 -3.99 25.77 0.73
N LEU A 46 -2.91 25.02 0.50
CA LEU A 46 -2.60 24.42 -0.80
C LEU A 46 -3.74 23.53 -1.31
N GLY A 47 -4.34 22.71 -0.44
CA GLY A 47 -5.51 21.90 -0.79
C GLY A 47 -6.73 22.74 -1.23
N ARG A 48 -6.99 23.88 -0.58
CA ARG A 48 -8.07 24.80 -0.98
C ARG A 48 -7.77 25.45 -2.34
N GLU A 49 -6.56 25.95 -2.55
CA GLU A 49 -6.16 26.58 -3.81
C GLU A 49 -6.22 25.59 -4.99
N ALA A 50 -5.67 24.38 -4.80
CA ALA A 50 -5.72 23.31 -5.78
C ALA A 50 -7.15 22.87 -6.11
N SER A 51 -8.08 22.92 -5.14
CA SER A 51 -9.48 22.51 -5.35
C SER A 51 -10.27 23.40 -6.33
N VAL A 52 -9.82 24.65 -6.53
CA VAL A 52 -10.43 25.63 -7.44
C VAL A 52 -9.93 25.48 -8.88
N LEU A 53 -8.86 24.70 -9.11
CA LEU A 53 -8.31 24.48 -10.45
C LEU A 53 -9.31 23.79 -11.39
N PRO A 54 -9.36 24.16 -12.68
CA PRO A 54 -10.23 23.50 -13.65
C PRO A 54 -9.91 22.00 -13.76
N ARG A 55 -10.91 21.16 -13.48
CA ARG A 55 -10.79 19.71 -13.67
C ARG A 55 -10.84 19.38 -15.16
N SER A 56 -9.75 18.84 -15.71
CA SER A 56 -9.78 18.26 -17.05
C SER A 56 -10.72 17.05 -17.05
N PRO A 57 -11.65 16.91 -18.02
CA PRO A 57 -12.41 15.68 -18.19
C PRO A 57 -11.46 14.55 -18.57
N LEU A 58 -11.51 13.43 -17.84
CA LEU A 58 -10.81 12.20 -18.22
C LEU A 58 -11.69 11.42 -19.23
N PRO A 59 -11.09 10.77 -20.25
CA PRO A 59 -11.81 9.83 -21.10
C PRO A 59 -12.46 8.69 -20.29
N ASP A 60 -13.74 8.40 -20.56
CA ASP A 60 -14.52 7.36 -19.87
C ASP A 60 -13.89 5.96 -19.94
N SER A 61 -13.05 5.71 -20.96
CA SER A 61 -12.33 4.44 -21.16
C SER A 61 -11.13 4.24 -20.22
N LEU A 62 -10.68 5.27 -19.49
CA LEU A 62 -9.57 5.13 -18.54
C LEU A 62 -9.97 4.36 -17.28
N TRP A 63 -11.11 4.70 -16.66
CA TRP A 63 -11.50 4.08 -15.40
C TRP A 63 -11.71 2.56 -15.49
N PRO A 64 -12.37 1.99 -16.52
CA PRO A 64 -12.46 0.55 -16.71
C PRO A 64 -11.09 -0.14 -16.81
N ARG A 65 -10.09 0.51 -17.42
CA ARG A 65 -8.72 -0.02 -17.54
C ARG A 65 -7.99 0.01 -16.20
N VAL A 66 -8.10 1.10 -15.44
CA VAL A 66 -7.53 1.22 -14.08
C VAL A 66 -8.18 0.19 -13.15
N ALA A 67 -9.51 0.10 -13.15
CA ALA A 67 -10.26 -0.87 -12.35
C ALA A 67 -9.97 -2.34 -12.74
N ALA A 68 -9.57 -2.62 -13.99
CA ALA A 68 -9.06 -3.93 -14.38
C ALA A 68 -7.70 -4.24 -13.75
N ARG A 69 -6.73 -3.30 -13.85
CA ARG A 69 -5.41 -3.47 -13.25
C ARG A 69 -5.44 -3.59 -11.72
N LEU A 70 -6.26 -2.79 -11.04
CA LEU A 70 -6.42 -2.90 -9.57
C LEU A 70 -6.97 -4.27 -9.15
N ARG A 71 -7.89 -4.85 -9.92
CA ARG A 71 -8.39 -6.22 -9.69
C ARG A 71 -7.34 -7.30 -9.96
N GLU A 72 -6.51 -7.14 -11.00
CA GLU A 72 -5.37 -8.03 -11.27
C GLU A 72 -4.33 -7.98 -10.13
N GLN A 73 -4.09 -6.80 -9.57
CA GLN A 73 -3.19 -6.59 -8.42
C GLN A 73 -3.77 -7.04 -7.07
N GLY A 74 -4.98 -7.59 -7.05
CA GLY A 74 -5.62 -8.08 -5.82
C GLY A 74 -6.03 -6.97 -4.84
N VAL A 75 -6.03 -5.70 -5.27
CA VAL A 75 -6.52 -4.57 -4.46
C VAL A 75 -8.01 -4.77 -4.23
N ARG A 76 -8.37 -5.19 -3.02
CA ARG A 76 -9.76 -5.36 -2.60
C ARG A 76 -10.33 -3.99 -2.29
N ASP A 77 -11.50 -3.70 -2.84
CA ASP A 77 -12.30 -2.58 -2.37
C ASP A 77 -12.98 -2.97 -1.05
N ASP A 78 -12.30 -2.71 0.06
CA ASP A 78 -12.80 -3.01 1.40
C ASP A 78 -14.05 -2.16 1.78
N ARG A 79 -14.45 -1.20 0.93
CA ARG A 79 -15.73 -0.48 1.07
C ARG A 79 -16.91 -1.22 0.43
N ALA A 80 -16.67 -2.30 -0.33
CA ALA A 80 -17.75 -3.13 -0.85
C ALA A 80 -18.48 -3.85 0.30
N PRO A 81 -19.81 -3.71 0.46
CA PRO A 81 -20.54 -4.40 1.52
C PRO A 81 -20.33 -5.91 1.38
N SER A 82 -19.86 -6.54 2.46
CA SER A 82 -19.51 -7.96 2.40
C SER A 82 -20.72 -8.78 1.97
N ARG A 83 -20.53 -9.71 1.03
CA ARG A 83 -21.61 -10.60 0.57
C ARG A 83 -22.22 -11.40 1.73
N ALA A 84 -21.45 -11.61 2.80
CA ALA A 84 -21.91 -12.18 4.06
C ALA A 84 -23.01 -11.34 4.73
N ALA A 85 -22.90 -10.01 4.77
CA ALA A 85 -23.95 -9.16 5.34
C ALA A 85 -25.26 -9.29 4.56
N LEU A 86 -25.22 -9.21 3.22
CA LEU A 86 -26.40 -9.42 2.37
C LEU A 86 -27.04 -10.80 2.58
N TRP A 87 -26.23 -11.84 2.77
CA TRP A 87 -26.72 -13.19 3.10
C TRP A 87 -27.31 -13.30 4.51
N GLN A 88 -26.76 -12.59 5.51
CA GLN A 88 -27.30 -12.53 6.87
C GLN A 88 -28.72 -11.93 6.90
N TRP A 89 -28.95 -10.82 6.19
CA TRP A 89 -30.30 -10.24 6.08
C TRP A 89 -31.28 -11.19 5.37
N GLY A 90 -30.83 -11.91 4.33
CA GLY A 90 -31.63 -12.95 3.67
C GLY A 90 -31.98 -14.14 4.60
N ALA A 91 -31.03 -14.58 5.42
CA ALA A 91 -31.24 -15.65 6.39
C ALA A 91 -32.20 -15.24 7.51
N ILE A 92 -32.11 -14.00 8.02
CA ILE A 92 -33.04 -13.46 9.02
C ILE A 92 -34.47 -13.40 8.46
N ALA A 93 -34.64 -12.94 7.21
CA ALA A 93 -35.95 -12.92 6.55
C ALA A 93 -36.54 -14.32 6.40
N ALA A 94 -35.73 -15.30 5.96
CA ALA A 94 -36.16 -16.70 5.86
C ALA A 94 -36.55 -17.30 7.23
N MET A 95 -35.80 -16.97 8.29
CA MET A 95 -36.08 -17.45 9.64
C MET A 95 -37.37 -16.86 10.23
N LEU A 96 -37.67 -15.58 9.96
CA LEU A 96 -38.94 -14.96 10.35
C LEU A 96 -40.13 -15.59 9.62
N VAL A 97 -40.02 -15.84 8.31
CA VAL A 97 -41.06 -16.53 7.53
C VAL A 97 -41.29 -17.96 8.06
N ALA A 98 -40.22 -18.69 8.35
CA ALA A 98 -40.31 -20.03 8.95
C ALA A 98 -40.95 -20.01 10.35
N ALA A 99 -40.59 -19.03 11.21
CA ALA A 99 -41.16 -18.90 12.54
C ALA A 99 -42.66 -18.54 12.52
N VAL A 100 -43.08 -17.64 11.62
CA VAL A 100 -44.50 -17.30 11.41
C VAL A 100 -45.27 -18.50 10.88
N GLY A 101 -44.73 -19.21 9.88
CA GLY A 101 -45.33 -20.44 9.35
C GLY A 101 -45.47 -21.54 10.41
N LEU A 102 -44.43 -21.77 11.21
CA LEU A 102 -44.44 -22.73 12.31
C LEU A 102 -45.42 -22.33 13.42
N SER A 103 -45.56 -21.03 13.72
CA SER A 103 -46.53 -20.52 14.70
C SER A 103 -47.98 -20.67 14.23
N LEU A 104 -48.28 -20.41 12.96
CA LEU A 104 -49.60 -20.70 12.38
C LEU A 104 -49.89 -22.21 12.41
N MET A 105 -48.91 -23.04 12.05
CA MET A 105 -49.05 -24.50 12.06
C MET A 105 -49.29 -25.03 13.48
N LEU A 106 -48.52 -24.57 14.48
CA LEU A 106 -48.68 -24.95 15.88
C LEU A 106 -50.00 -24.48 16.50
N THR A 107 -50.52 -23.31 16.10
CA THR A 107 -51.83 -22.84 16.58
C THR A 107 -52.99 -23.58 15.91
N TRP A 108 -52.82 -24.09 14.68
CA TRP A 108 -53.78 -24.98 14.03
C TRP A 108 -53.79 -26.39 14.64
N THR A 109 -52.63 -26.94 15.00
CA THR A 109 -52.55 -28.28 15.63
C THR A 109 -52.91 -28.29 17.11
N ARG A 110 -52.84 -27.15 17.82
CA ARG A 110 -53.23 -27.01 19.24
C ARG A 110 -54.72 -26.70 19.46
N ARG A 111 -55.63 -27.33 18.69
CA ARG A 111 -57.02 -27.48 19.17
C ARG A 111 -57.02 -28.52 20.31
N PRO A 112 -57.56 -28.18 21.51
CA PRO A 112 -57.28 -28.99 22.69
C PRO A 112 -58.15 -30.26 22.75
N ALA A 113 -57.49 -31.42 22.76
CA ALA A 113 -58.01 -32.62 23.41
C ALA A 113 -57.26 -32.76 24.76
N LEU A 114 -58.01 -32.63 25.86
CA LEU A 114 -57.56 -32.74 27.25
C LEU A 114 -57.99 -34.12 27.82
N PRO A 115 -57.51 -34.58 29.00
CA PRO A 115 -56.21 -35.28 29.10
C PRO A 115 -56.29 -36.55 29.98
N THR A 116 -55.23 -37.37 30.01
CA THR A 116 -55.02 -38.34 31.12
C THR A 116 -53.54 -38.53 31.43
N ALA A 117 -53.27 -38.85 32.70
CA ALA A 117 -51.95 -38.89 33.32
C ALA A 117 -51.46 -40.37 33.51
N PRO A 118 -50.44 -40.72 34.33
CA PRO A 118 -49.23 -41.34 33.78
C PRO A 118 -48.82 -42.68 34.45
N SER A 119 -47.63 -43.18 34.07
CA SER A 119 -46.66 -43.95 34.88
C SER A 119 -46.27 -45.34 34.35
N GLY A 120 -45.02 -45.75 34.62
CA GLY A 120 -44.36 -47.01 34.23
C GLY A 120 -43.49 -46.88 32.97
N ALA A 121 -42.15 -46.85 33.02
CA ALA A 121 -41.22 -47.95 33.33
C ALA A 121 -41.08 -48.97 32.16
N ALA A 122 -39.90 -49.41 31.71
CA ALA A 122 -38.51 -49.16 32.13
C ALA A 122 -37.49 -49.60 31.04
N THR A 123 -36.20 -49.25 31.21
CA THR A 123 -35.00 -49.92 30.64
C THR A 123 -34.83 -49.91 29.10
N GLN A 124 -33.64 -50.03 28.48
CA GLN A 124 -32.30 -50.39 28.98
C GLN A 124 -31.15 -49.80 28.12
N GLU A 125 -30.02 -49.49 28.77
CA GLU A 125 -28.60 -49.53 28.36
C GLU A 125 -28.03 -49.08 26.98
N ALA A 126 -26.72 -48.77 27.07
CA ALA A 126 -25.69 -48.65 26.03
C ALA A 126 -25.73 -47.40 25.11
N GLY A 127 -24.63 -46.64 24.98
CA GLY A 127 -23.35 -46.68 25.70
C GLY A 127 -22.25 -45.93 24.95
N HIS A 128 -21.37 -45.23 25.69
CA HIS A 128 -20.15 -44.53 25.23
C HIS A 128 -20.38 -43.38 24.21
N ALA A 129 -19.88 -42.14 24.39
CA ALA A 129 -18.50 -41.69 24.63
C ALA A 129 -17.55 -42.11 23.48
N GLU A 130 -16.55 -41.35 23.00
CA GLU A 130 -16.04 -39.98 23.21
C GLU A 130 -15.06 -39.66 22.05
N THR A 131 -14.49 -38.48 21.77
CA THR A 131 -14.52 -37.06 22.24
C THR A 131 -14.51 -36.20 20.93
N GLY A 132 -14.76 -34.89 20.81
CA GLY A 132 -14.32 -33.73 21.57
C GLY A 132 -12.84 -33.36 21.31
N ALA A 133 -12.56 -32.56 20.28
CA ALA A 133 -11.25 -31.90 20.12
C ALA A 133 -11.36 -30.59 19.30
N ARG A 134 -10.82 -29.51 19.86
CA ARG A 134 -10.76 -28.17 19.26
C ARG A 134 -9.38 -27.95 18.62
N PRO A 135 -9.26 -27.49 17.36
CA PRO A 135 -7.99 -26.98 16.88
C PRO A 135 -7.82 -25.52 17.32
N ALA A 136 -6.77 -25.26 18.10
CA ALA A 136 -6.18 -23.95 18.25
C ALA A 136 -4.81 -23.95 17.54
N ALA A 137 -4.35 -22.76 17.16
CA ALA A 137 -3.05 -22.47 16.52
C ALA A 137 -2.84 -23.01 15.09
N ALA A 138 -2.91 -22.08 14.14
CA ALA A 138 -1.99 -22.05 13.00
C ALA A 138 -1.26 -20.69 13.06
N GLY A 139 -0.07 -20.68 13.65
CA GLY A 139 0.81 -19.52 13.59
C GLY A 139 1.52 -19.53 12.24
N ASN A 140 1.42 -18.46 11.46
CA ASN A 140 2.13 -18.31 10.20
C ASN A 140 3.61 -17.99 10.45
N ALA A 141 4.38 -19.03 10.79
CA ALA A 141 5.84 -19.02 10.77
C ALA A 141 6.34 -19.93 9.63
N GLY A 142 6.02 -19.54 8.39
CA GLY A 142 6.87 -19.90 7.25
C GLY A 142 8.09 -18.97 7.31
N GLY A 143 9.31 -19.42 7.60
CA GLY A 143 9.81 -20.79 7.53
C GLY A 143 10.41 -21.05 6.15
N GLY A 144 11.46 -20.29 5.81
CA GLY A 144 12.24 -20.43 4.59
C GLY A 144 11.47 -20.05 3.32
N ALA A 145 11.51 -18.77 2.95
CA ALA A 145 11.47 -18.46 1.52
C ALA A 145 12.64 -19.22 0.88
N SER A 146 12.34 -20.08 -0.10
CA SER A 146 13.41 -20.86 -0.75
C SER A 146 14.40 -19.90 -1.42
N VAL A 147 15.63 -20.36 -1.60
CA VAL A 147 16.68 -19.54 -2.21
C VAL A 147 16.21 -19.02 -3.58
N GLU A 148 15.51 -19.85 -4.37
CA GLU A 148 14.93 -19.45 -5.65
C GLU A 148 13.82 -18.39 -5.51
N GLY A 149 13.04 -18.41 -4.43
CA GLY A 149 11.98 -17.43 -4.17
C GLY A 149 12.55 -16.05 -3.84
N VAL A 150 13.56 -16.01 -2.97
CA VAL A 150 14.28 -14.78 -2.60
C VAL A 150 15.04 -14.20 -3.81
N GLU A 151 15.61 -15.05 -4.65
CA GLU A 151 16.23 -14.64 -5.93
C GLU A 151 15.22 -14.15 -6.97
N ALA A 152 14.01 -14.70 -6.98
CA ALA A 152 12.94 -14.25 -7.87
C ALA A 152 12.39 -12.88 -7.44
N GLU A 153 12.17 -12.66 -6.14
CA GLU A 153 11.79 -11.34 -5.59
C GLU A 153 12.86 -10.28 -5.89
N LEU A 154 14.14 -10.61 -5.72
CA LEU A 154 15.26 -9.74 -6.07
C LEU A 154 15.24 -9.35 -7.56
N ARG A 155 15.09 -10.33 -8.47
CA ARG A 155 15.03 -10.08 -9.92
C ARG A 155 13.83 -9.24 -10.33
N MET A 156 12.64 -9.51 -9.78
CA MET A 156 11.46 -8.68 -10.04
C MET A 156 11.69 -7.24 -9.59
N ALA A 157 12.26 -7.04 -8.39
CA ALA A 157 12.59 -5.71 -7.88
C ALA A 157 13.60 -4.99 -8.79
N GLU A 158 14.67 -5.67 -9.21
CA GLU A 158 15.68 -5.14 -10.13
C GLU A 158 15.07 -4.71 -11.48
N GLU A 159 14.23 -5.55 -12.11
CA GLU A 159 13.51 -5.21 -13.34
C GLU A 159 12.64 -3.95 -13.20
N HIS A 160 12.04 -3.72 -12.02
CA HIS A 160 11.28 -2.50 -11.75
C HIS A 160 12.19 -1.26 -11.72
N TYR A 161 13.36 -1.34 -11.08
CA TYR A 161 14.36 -0.26 -11.08
C TYR A 161 14.93 -0.01 -12.50
N GLU A 162 15.32 -1.05 -13.23
CA GLU A 162 15.87 -0.91 -14.60
C GLU A 162 14.88 -0.23 -15.55
N ARG A 163 13.60 -0.60 -15.48
CA ARG A 163 12.55 0.00 -16.30
C ARG A 163 12.33 1.49 -15.98
N ALA A 164 12.46 1.87 -14.71
CA ALA A 164 12.39 3.27 -14.29
C ALA A 164 13.63 4.06 -14.76
N ILE A 165 14.83 3.49 -14.57
CA ILE A 165 16.11 4.09 -15.00
C ILE A 165 16.11 4.31 -16.52
N SER A 166 15.74 3.31 -17.32
CA SER A 166 15.71 3.43 -18.79
C SER A 166 14.76 4.53 -19.27
N GLY A 167 13.59 4.69 -18.65
CA GLY A 167 12.67 5.79 -18.94
C GLY A 167 13.25 7.17 -18.58
N LEU A 168 13.92 7.28 -17.43
CA LEU A 168 14.58 8.51 -17.00
C LEU A 168 15.79 8.86 -17.88
N GLU A 169 16.61 7.88 -18.27
CA GLU A 169 17.72 8.05 -19.21
C GLU A 169 17.23 8.54 -20.57
N GLN A 170 16.11 8.03 -21.08
CA GLN A 170 15.53 8.48 -22.34
C GLN A 170 15.08 9.95 -22.29
N VAL A 171 14.44 10.37 -21.19
CA VAL A 171 14.04 11.78 -20.97
C VAL A 171 15.27 12.67 -20.75
N ALA A 172 16.28 12.18 -20.04
CA ALA A 172 17.51 12.94 -19.82
C ALA A 172 18.31 13.11 -21.13
N ALA A 173 18.31 12.11 -22.00
CA ALA A 173 19.02 12.14 -23.29
C ALA A 173 18.34 13.06 -24.33
N SER A 174 17.01 13.17 -24.36
CA SER A 174 16.32 14.09 -25.28
C SER A 174 16.63 15.55 -24.98
N ASP A 175 16.83 15.86 -23.69
CA ASP A 175 16.89 17.23 -23.18
C ASP A 175 18.34 17.68 -22.84
N GLN A 176 19.32 16.78 -22.98
CA GLN A 176 20.72 16.95 -22.57
C GLN A 176 21.41 18.19 -23.15
N SER A 177 20.99 18.66 -24.32
CA SER A 177 21.50 19.87 -24.98
C SER A 177 21.16 21.18 -24.25
N SER A 178 20.30 21.13 -23.23
CA SER A 178 19.97 22.28 -22.37
C SER A 178 20.90 22.47 -21.17
N LEU A 179 21.80 21.50 -20.90
CA LEU A 179 22.78 21.59 -19.81
C LEU A 179 24.02 22.39 -20.21
N ASP A 180 24.59 23.11 -19.24
CA ASP A 180 25.97 23.63 -19.37
C ASP A 180 26.97 22.48 -19.56
N PRO A 181 27.98 22.59 -20.46
CA PRO A 181 28.93 21.52 -20.74
C PRO A 181 29.73 21.01 -19.53
N GLN A 182 30.07 21.87 -18.57
CA GLN A 182 30.80 21.49 -17.36
C GLN A 182 29.90 20.74 -16.37
N VAL A 183 28.64 21.16 -16.26
CA VAL A 183 27.62 20.45 -15.45
C VAL A 183 27.33 19.08 -16.07
N ALA A 184 27.10 19.00 -17.38
CA ALA A 184 26.85 17.75 -18.10
C ALA A 184 28.02 16.76 -17.96
N ALA A 185 29.27 17.22 -18.04
CA ALA A 185 30.46 16.40 -17.82
C ALA A 185 30.58 15.88 -16.38
N THR A 186 30.10 16.64 -15.39
CA THR A 186 30.08 16.25 -13.98
C THR A 186 29.02 15.18 -13.72
N VAL A 187 27.79 15.39 -14.20
CA VAL A 187 26.70 14.41 -14.11
C VAL A 187 27.11 13.09 -14.78
N LYS A 188 27.70 13.15 -15.99
CA LYS A 188 28.20 11.97 -16.69
C LYS A 188 29.22 11.19 -15.86
N ARG A 189 30.22 11.87 -15.28
CA ARG A 189 31.23 11.21 -14.44
C ARG A 189 30.62 10.58 -13.18
N ASN A 190 29.62 11.20 -12.59
CA ASN A 190 28.91 10.62 -11.43
C ASN A 190 28.10 9.38 -11.82
N LEU A 191 27.41 9.40 -12.97
CA LEU A 191 26.73 8.22 -13.53
C LEU A 191 27.72 7.07 -13.80
N GLU A 192 28.88 7.34 -14.41
CA GLU A 192 29.93 6.34 -14.68
C GLU A 192 30.45 5.65 -13.39
N VAL A 193 30.44 6.35 -12.24
CA VAL A 193 30.80 5.76 -10.93
C VAL A 193 29.67 4.88 -10.40
N ILE A 194 28.42 5.32 -10.50
CA ILE A 194 27.25 4.55 -10.04
C ILE A 194 27.06 3.28 -10.88
N ASP A 195 27.21 3.38 -12.21
CA ASP A 195 27.10 2.25 -13.14
C ASP A 195 28.17 1.19 -12.86
N ARG A 196 29.37 1.60 -12.46
CA ARG A 196 30.42 0.67 -12.02
C ARG A 196 30.03 -0.07 -10.74
N ALA A 197 29.50 0.64 -9.73
CA ALA A 197 29.05 0.02 -8.49
C ALA A 197 27.90 -0.98 -8.72
N ILE A 198 26.98 -0.70 -9.66
CA ILE A 198 25.93 -1.63 -10.10
C ILE A 198 26.56 -2.89 -10.73
N ALA A 199 27.52 -2.72 -11.65
CA ALA A 199 28.19 -3.84 -12.33
C ALA A 199 29.02 -4.72 -11.38
N GLU A 200 29.73 -4.11 -10.42
CA GLU A 200 30.46 -4.82 -9.37
C GLU A 200 29.50 -5.61 -8.47
N SER A 201 28.40 -4.99 -8.02
CA SER A 201 27.38 -5.65 -7.18
C SER A 201 26.70 -6.81 -7.91
N ARG A 202 26.36 -6.67 -9.19
CA ARG A 202 25.83 -7.76 -10.05
C ARG A 202 26.81 -8.91 -10.20
N THR A 203 28.11 -8.62 -10.32
CA THR A 203 29.16 -9.63 -10.44
C THR A 203 29.34 -10.42 -9.14
N ALA A 204 29.26 -9.75 -7.99
CA ALA A 204 29.24 -10.40 -6.69
C ALA A 204 28.01 -11.32 -6.55
N LEU A 205 26.81 -10.85 -6.92
CA LEU A 205 25.57 -11.63 -6.83
C LEU A 205 25.47 -12.79 -7.82
N SER A 206 26.12 -12.73 -8.98
CA SER A 206 26.20 -13.88 -9.89
C SER A 206 27.10 -15.00 -9.37
N THR A 207 28.02 -14.69 -8.46
CA THR A 207 28.92 -15.66 -7.80
C THR A 207 28.32 -16.15 -6.48
N GLU A 208 27.72 -15.25 -5.70
CA GLU A 208 27.15 -15.51 -4.37
C GLU A 208 25.75 -14.87 -4.26
N PRO A 209 24.67 -15.52 -4.73
CA PRO A 209 23.31 -14.93 -4.73
C PRO A 209 22.77 -14.56 -3.33
N GLN A 210 23.28 -15.21 -2.28
CA GLN A 210 22.91 -14.96 -0.89
C GLN A 210 23.78 -13.89 -0.20
N ASN A 211 24.71 -13.25 -0.91
CA ASN A 211 25.58 -12.21 -0.35
C ASN A 211 24.75 -10.93 -0.02
N GLN A 212 24.34 -10.82 1.24
CA GLN A 212 23.47 -9.74 1.71
C GLN A 212 24.07 -8.33 1.48
N PRO A 213 25.35 -8.05 1.81
CA PRO A 213 25.98 -6.77 1.48
C PRO A 213 25.92 -6.41 -0.01
N ALA A 214 26.13 -7.38 -0.92
CA ALA A 214 26.06 -7.12 -2.35
C ALA A 214 24.64 -6.77 -2.84
N ARG A 215 23.59 -7.39 -2.25
CA ARG A 215 22.18 -7.05 -2.54
C ARG A 215 21.82 -5.64 -2.09
N GLU A 216 22.23 -5.27 -0.89
CA GLU A 216 22.01 -3.94 -0.34
C GLU A 216 22.75 -2.86 -1.14
N SER A 217 24.02 -3.12 -1.48
CA SER A 217 24.82 -2.26 -2.37
C SER A 217 24.19 -2.06 -3.75
N LEU A 218 23.65 -3.13 -4.36
CA LEU A 218 22.95 -3.03 -5.65
C LEU A 218 21.74 -2.09 -5.57
N PHE A 219 20.84 -2.31 -4.60
CA PHE A 219 19.64 -1.47 -4.46
C PHE A 219 19.98 -0.01 -4.14
N GLU A 220 20.98 0.22 -3.31
CA GLU A 220 21.44 1.56 -2.97
C GLU A 220 22.02 2.29 -4.18
N ALA A 221 22.84 1.60 -5.00
CA ALA A 221 23.35 2.17 -6.25
C ALA A 221 22.23 2.46 -7.27
N LEU A 222 21.23 1.57 -7.40
CA LEU A 222 20.06 1.78 -8.27
C LEU A 222 19.23 3.01 -7.83
N ARG A 223 18.99 3.18 -6.51
CA ARG A 223 18.30 4.36 -5.97
C ARG A 223 19.05 5.66 -6.24
N ARG A 224 20.38 5.69 -6.02
CA ARG A 224 21.22 6.84 -6.34
C ARG A 224 21.19 7.19 -7.82
N LYS A 225 21.16 6.19 -8.71
CA LYS A 225 21.03 6.42 -10.15
C LYS A 225 19.72 7.10 -10.51
N ILE A 226 18.60 6.64 -9.93
CA ILE A 226 17.28 7.27 -10.12
C ILE A 226 17.27 8.73 -9.63
N GLY A 227 17.76 8.99 -8.40
CA GLY A 227 17.81 10.34 -7.84
C GLY A 227 18.59 11.30 -8.73
N LEU A 228 19.84 10.93 -9.10
CA LEU A 228 20.68 11.75 -9.97
C LEU A 228 20.04 12.04 -11.34
N LEU A 229 19.32 11.08 -11.92
CA LEU A 229 18.59 11.29 -13.18
C LEU A 229 17.38 12.23 -12.99
N GLN A 230 16.61 12.07 -11.91
CA GLN A 230 15.48 12.94 -11.58
C GLN A 230 15.94 14.39 -11.33
N ASP A 231 17.01 14.58 -10.56
CA ASP A 231 17.60 15.90 -10.31
C ASP A 231 18.13 16.53 -11.60
N THR A 232 18.77 15.75 -12.47
CA THR A 232 19.24 16.23 -13.77
C THR A 232 18.06 16.71 -14.65
N ILE A 233 16.95 15.97 -14.67
CA ILE A 233 15.73 16.35 -15.41
C ILE A 233 15.09 17.61 -14.80
N ALA A 234 15.01 17.70 -13.47
CA ALA A 234 14.52 18.89 -12.78
C ALA A 234 15.39 20.13 -13.10
N LEU A 235 16.72 19.98 -13.06
CA LEU A 235 17.69 21.01 -13.39
C LEU A 235 17.55 21.50 -14.85
N MET A 236 17.40 20.58 -15.80
CA MET A 236 17.12 20.92 -17.21
C MET A 236 15.80 21.70 -17.38
N ASN A 237 14.75 21.32 -16.64
CA ASN A 237 13.47 22.00 -16.66
C ASN A 237 13.56 23.43 -16.10
N GLU A 238 14.25 23.63 -14.98
CA GLU A 238 14.43 24.96 -14.39
C GLU A 238 15.33 25.87 -15.25
N MET A 239 16.39 25.33 -15.86
CA MET A 239 17.21 26.09 -16.81
C MET A 239 16.44 26.46 -18.09
N ARG A 240 15.57 25.57 -18.60
CA ARG A 240 14.65 25.88 -19.71
C ARG A 240 13.67 27.01 -19.39
N LYS A 241 13.23 27.13 -18.14
CA LYS A 241 12.40 28.24 -17.64
C LYS A 241 13.19 29.52 -17.35
N GLY A 242 14.52 29.48 -17.39
CA GLY A 242 15.40 30.58 -16.96
C GLY A 242 15.46 30.78 -15.44
N ASN A 243 14.96 29.83 -14.63
CA ASN A 243 14.89 29.97 -13.19
C ASN A 243 16.18 29.50 -12.49
N GLN A 244 17.18 30.37 -12.45
CA GLN A 244 18.46 30.03 -11.81
C GLN A 244 18.35 29.78 -10.30
N ALA A 245 17.38 30.37 -9.61
CA ALA A 245 17.13 30.11 -8.17
C ALA A 245 16.44 28.76 -7.92
N GLY A 246 15.72 28.21 -8.91
CA GLY A 246 15.26 26.82 -8.91
C GLY A 246 16.42 25.86 -9.12
N ALA A 247 17.22 26.11 -10.16
CA ALA A 247 18.40 25.33 -10.50
C ALA A 247 19.42 25.21 -9.33
N ALA A 248 19.71 26.32 -8.64
CA ALA A 248 20.64 26.34 -7.52
C ALA A 248 20.20 25.42 -6.36
N ARG A 249 18.91 25.44 -5.99
CA ARG A 249 18.38 24.61 -4.89
C ARG A 249 18.45 23.11 -5.17
N ILE A 250 18.29 22.70 -6.43
CA ILE A 250 18.43 21.29 -6.85
C ILE A 250 19.88 20.83 -6.67
N VAL A 251 20.86 21.67 -7.02
CA VAL A 251 22.29 21.36 -6.83
C VAL A 251 22.68 21.35 -5.34
N GLU A 252 22.08 22.23 -4.53
CA GLU A 252 22.42 22.38 -3.12
C GLU A 252 21.83 21.27 -2.23
N GLY A 253 20.68 20.70 -2.61
CA GLY A 253 20.09 19.52 -1.93
C GLY A 253 20.95 18.25 -1.99
N ASN A 254 21.86 18.15 -2.96
CA ASN A 254 22.77 17.01 -3.18
C ASN A 254 24.08 17.10 -2.36
N LYS A 255 24.08 17.89 -1.28
CA LYS A 255 25.28 18.19 -0.47
C LYS A 255 25.15 17.80 1.01
N SER A 256 24.05 17.14 1.37
CA SER A 256 23.69 16.67 2.72
C SER A 256 23.84 15.16 2.83
#